data_AF-A0A7X9DEE2-F1
#
_entry.id   AF-A0A7X9DEE2-F1
#
_cell.length_a   1.000
_cell.length_b   1.000
_cell.length_c   1.000
_cell.angle_alpha   90.00
_cell.angle_beta   90.00
_cell.angle_gamma   90.00
#
_symmetry.space_group_name_H-M   'P 1'
#
loop_
_entity.id
_entity.type
_entity.pdbx_description
1 polymer ?
#
loop_
_entity_poly.entity_id
_entity_poly.type
_entity_poly.pdbx_seq_one_letter_code
_entity_poly.pdbx_strand_id
1 'polypeptide(L)'
;MTEKRQHPRKECNIKVKFDYFEGDPEKVTTSQKPTIKSKGYILNISASGAFMVCNCRVSVQMPVKLYCKINKTKLELTGEIVRTGMIQNNPSEVAQRYAAKNVKGDSYVAIRFNELLPEEILSQV
;
A
#
# COMPACT_ATOMS: atom_id res chain seq x y z
N MET A 1 2.13 0.58 -26.95
CA MET A 1 2.90 -0.53 -26.34
C MET A 1 2.80 -0.38 -24.84
N THR A 2 2.05 -1.27 -24.19
CA THR A 2 1.68 -1.15 -22.78
C THR A 2 2.88 -1.51 -21.92
N GLU A 3 3.41 -0.57 -21.14
CA GLU A 3 4.51 -0.83 -20.22
C GLU A 3 4.20 -2.07 -19.37
N LYS A 4 4.95 -3.14 -19.65
CA LYS A 4 4.93 -4.36 -18.86
C LYS A 4 5.42 -4.00 -17.47
N ARG A 5 4.58 -4.24 -16.45
CA ARG A 5 5.00 -4.11 -15.05
C ARG A 5 6.30 -4.89 -14.84
N GLN A 6 7.31 -4.23 -14.30
CA GLN A 6 8.62 -4.83 -14.03
C GLN A 6 8.53 -6.01 -13.05
N HIS A 7 7.63 -5.92 -12.07
CA HIS A 7 7.36 -6.99 -11.11
C HIS A 7 5.89 -7.43 -11.17
N PRO A 8 5.61 -8.75 -11.29
CA PRO A 8 4.26 -9.27 -11.24
C PRO A 8 3.63 -9.02 -9.87
N ARG A 9 2.31 -8.81 -9.85
CA ARG A 9 1.54 -8.61 -8.62
C ARG A 9 0.84 -9.89 -8.24
N LYS A 10 0.92 -10.28 -6.97
CA LYS A 10 0.13 -11.36 -6.38
C LYS A 10 -1.09 -10.77 -5.69
N GLU A 11 -2.27 -11.29 -6.02
CA GLU A 11 -3.51 -10.94 -5.30
C GLU A 11 -3.45 -11.48 -3.87
N CYS A 12 -3.94 -10.71 -2.91
CA CYS A 12 -3.94 -11.09 -1.51
C CYS A 12 -5.05 -10.37 -0.74
N ASN A 13 -5.15 -10.67 0.56
CA ASN A 13 -6.04 -9.97 1.49
C ASN A 13 -5.41 -9.88 2.88
N ILE A 14 -4.40 -9.01 2.99
CA ILE A 14 -3.52 -8.95 4.16
C ILE A 14 -3.87 -7.73 5.00
N LYS A 15 -4.21 -7.95 6.28
CA LYS A 15 -4.41 -6.85 7.24
C LYS A 15 -3.11 -6.09 7.41
N VAL A 16 -3.19 -4.76 7.30
CA VAL A 16 -2.04 -3.86 7.47
C VAL A 16 -2.39 -2.74 8.43
N LYS A 17 -1.45 -2.39 9.29
CA LYS A 17 -1.44 -1.07 9.97
C LYS A 17 -0.46 -0.20 9.22
N PHE A 18 -0.74 1.09 9.11
CA PHE A 18 0.23 1.99 8.51
C PHE A 18 0.31 3.33 9.22
N ASP A 19 1.54 3.85 9.18
CA ASP A 19 1.93 5.14 9.71
C ASP A 19 2.24 6.03 8.50
N TYR A 20 1.48 7.11 8.36
CA TYR A 20 1.59 8.12 7.31
C TYR A 20 2.22 9.39 7.88
N PHE A 21 3.11 9.98 7.10
CA PHE A 21 3.87 11.17 7.48
C PHE A 21 3.58 12.24 6.43
N GLU A 22 3.12 13.39 6.90
CA GLU A 22 2.76 14.52 6.05
C GLU A 22 3.70 15.71 6.29
N GLY A 23 4.06 16.39 5.21
CA GLY A 23 4.91 17.56 5.27
C GLY A 23 5.46 17.91 3.89
N ASP A 24 6.52 18.74 3.90
CA ASP A 24 7.29 19.05 2.70
C ASP A 24 7.90 17.74 2.12
N PRO A 25 7.55 17.34 0.88
CA PRO A 25 8.00 16.09 0.27
C PRO A 25 9.52 15.91 0.27
N GLU A 26 10.30 16.99 0.23
CA GLU A 26 11.76 16.94 0.22
C GLU A 26 12.38 16.71 1.61
N LYS A 27 11.62 16.94 2.68
CA LYS A 27 12.12 16.93 4.08
C LYS A 27 11.43 15.91 4.96
N VAL A 28 10.21 15.51 4.61
CA VAL A 28 9.43 14.57 5.42
C VAL A 28 10.08 13.19 5.37
N THR A 29 10.25 12.58 6.54
CA THR A 29 10.86 11.24 6.66
C THR A 29 10.11 10.40 7.69
N THR A 30 10.32 9.09 7.65
CA THR A 30 9.68 8.14 8.57
C THR A 30 10.31 8.10 9.97
N SER A 31 11.27 8.99 10.25
CA SER A 31 11.96 9.14 11.54
C SER A 31 11.19 10.02 12.53
N GLN A 32 10.19 10.76 12.06
CA GLN A 32 9.39 11.67 12.87
C GLN A 32 8.18 10.94 13.48
N LYS A 33 7.34 11.65 14.25
CA LYS A 33 6.05 11.10 14.69
C LYS A 33 5.09 11.08 13.50
N PRO A 34 4.36 9.98 13.24
CA PRO A 34 3.43 9.93 12.13
C PRO A 34 2.25 10.87 12.35
N THR A 35 1.84 11.53 11.27
CA THR A 35 0.67 12.42 11.21
C THR A 35 -0.61 11.60 11.37
N ILE A 36 -0.69 10.45 10.71
CA ILE A 36 -1.85 9.56 10.76
C ILE A 36 -1.38 8.14 11.03
N LYS A 37 -2.06 7.47 11.97
CA LYS A 37 -1.99 6.02 12.14
C LYS A 37 -3.31 5.41 11.74
N SER A 38 -3.28 4.49 10.79
CA SER A 38 -4.51 3.89 10.26
C SER A 38 -4.34 2.39 10.00
N LYS A 39 -5.44 1.76 9.61
CA LYS A 39 -5.51 0.33 9.29
C LYS A 39 -6.13 0.17 7.91
N GLY A 40 -5.79 -0.93 7.25
CA GLY A 40 -6.30 -1.24 5.94
C GLY A 40 -6.08 -2.70 5.57
N TYR A 41 -6.26 -2.96 4.28
CA TYR A 41 -6.02 -4.26 3.66
C TYR A 41 -5.17 -4.09 2.42
N ILE A 42 -4.07 -4.84 2.33
CA ILE A 42 -3.31 -5.01 1.09
C ILE A 42 -4.06 -6.01 0.24
N LEU A 43 -4.31 -5.63 -1.00
CA LEU A 43 -5.14 -6.36 -1.96
C LEU A 43 -4.31 -7.01 -3.06
N ASN A 44 -3.17 -6.40 -3.37
CA ASN A 44 -2.12 -7.04 -4.12
C ASN A 44 -0.76 -6.48 -3.71
N ILE A 45 0.27 -7.32 -3.86
CA ILE A 45 1.64 -6.99 -3.52
C ILE A 45 2.58 -7.53 -4.61
N SER A 46 3.69 -6.84 -4.79
CA SER A 46 4.79 -7.20 -5.69
C SER A 46 6.11 -6.92 -4.99
N ALA A 47 7.23 -7.30 -5.61
CA ALA A 47 8.55 -7.00 -5.04
C ALA A 47 8.76 -5.51 -4.79
N SER A 48 8.26 -4.62 -5.65
CA SER A 48 8.51 -3.19 -5.57
C SER A 48 7.38 -2.36 -4.96
N GLY A 49 6.28 -2.97 -4.54
CA GLY A 49 5.16 -2.19 -4.03
C GLY A 49 3.89 -2.95 -3.72
N ALA A 50 2.93 -2.23 -3.14
CA ALA A 50 1.64 -2.75 -2.71
C ALA A 50 0.49 -1.83 -3.13
N PHE A 51 -0.68 -2.44 -3.31
CA PHE A 51 -1.94 -1.73 -3.44
C PHE A 51 -2.83 -2.08 -2.25
N MET A 52 -3.27 -1.07 -1.53
CA MET A 52 -4.10 -1.24 -0.33
C MET A 52 -5.33 -0.34 -0.33
N VAL A 53 -6.28 -0.68 0.53
CA VAL A 53 -7.46 0.13 0.83
C VAL A 53 -7.54 0.46 2.31
N CYS A 54 -8.01 1.67 2.61
CA CYS A 54 -8.13 2.21 3.97
C CYS A 54 -9.23 3.28 4.05
N ASN A 55 -9.46 3.80 5.26
CA ASN A 55 -10.46 4.82 5.57
C ASN A 55 -9.82 6.17 5.97
N CYS A 56 -8.70 6.54 5.33
CA CYS A 56 -8.13 7.87 5.54
C CYS A 56 -7.64 8.46 4.23
N ARG A 57 -7.57 9.79 4.20
CA ARG A 57 -7.04 10.55 3.09
C ARG A 57 -5.54 10.77 3.32
N VAL A 58 -4.77 10.58 2.26
CA VAL A 58 -3.32 10.70 2.24
C VAL A 58 -2.92 11.41 0.95
N SER A 59 -1.73 11.99 0.94
CA SER A 59 -1.18 12.66 -0.23
C SER A 59 -0.15 11.78 -0.95
N VAL A 60 0.02 12.01 -2.25
CA VAL A 60 1.10 11.39 -3.03
C VAL A 60 2.46 11.95 -2.62
N GLN A 61 3.54 11.25 -2.96
CA GLN A 61 4.93 11.57 -2.63
C GLN A 61 5.24 11.60 -1.13
N MET A 62 4.29 11.15 -0.31
CA MET A 62 4.48 11.07 1.13
C MET A 62 5.02 9.70 1.53
N PRO A 63 5.95 9.68 2.50
CA PRO A 63 6.48 8.43 3.01
C PRO A 63 5.45 7.71 3.89
N VAL A 64 5.54 6.40 3.89
CA VAL A 64 4.65 5.51 4.65
C VAL A 64 5.43 4.34 5.23
N LYS A 65 5.05 3.95 6.45
CA LYS A 65 5.47 2.70 7.08
C LYS A 65 4.29 1.74 7.16
N LEU A 66 4.47 0.53 6.64
CA LEU A 66 3.48 -0.54 6.67
C LEU A 66 3.92 -1.61 7.65
N TYR A 67 2.98 -2.06 8.48
CA TYR A 67 3.15 -3.15 9.41
C TYR A 67 2.15 -4.24 9.06
N CYS A 68 2.64 -5.34 8.50
CA CYS A 68 1.81 -6.46 8.11
C CYS A 68 2.43 -7.79 8.54
N LYS A 69 1.65 -8.85 8.40
CA LYS A 69 2.11 -10.21 8.63
C LYS A 69 1.79 -11.02 7.39
N ILE A 70 2.83 -11.54 6.74
CA ILE A 70 2.70 -12.48 5.63
C ILE A 70 2.95 -13.87 6.23
N ASN A 71 1.92 -14.71 6.23
CA ASN A 71 1.93 -16.02 6.90
C ASN A 71 2.38 -15.93 8.38
N LYS A 72 3.61 -16.32 8.72
CA LYS A 72 4.19 -16.27 10.07
C LYS A 72 5.17 -15.11 10.27
N THR A 73 5.59 -14.44 9.20
CA THR A 73 6.61 -13.39 9.23
C THR A 73 5.97 -12.02 9.43
N LYS A 74 6.40 -11.30 10.47
CA LYS A 74 6.05 -9.89 10.66
C LYS A 74 7.00 -9.04 9.81
N LEU A 75 6.43 -8.09 9.09
CA LEU A 75 7.18 -7.19 8.22
C LEU A 75 6.91 -5.74 8.59
N GLU A 76 7.97 -4.96 8.58
CA GLU A 76 7.94 -3.51 8.54
C GLU A 76 8.46 -3.09 7.16
N LEU A 77 7.59 -2.48 6.35
CA LEU A 77 7.94 -2.03 5.00
C LEU A 77 7.86 -0.52 4.94
N THR A 78 8.91 0.12 4.46
CA THR A 78 8.92 1.56 4.16
C THR A 78 8.72 1.80 2.68
N GLY A 79 7.97 2.84 2.35
CA GLY A 79 7.73 3.22 0.96
C GLY A 79 7.23 4.63 0.81
N GLU A 80 6.83 4.95 -0.40
CA GLU A 80 6.27 6.23 -0.82
C GLU A 80 4.93 6.01 -1.51
N ILE A 81 3.97 6.89 -1.24
CA ILE A 81 2.65 6.85 -1.87
C ILE A 81 2.76 7.40 -3.29
N VAL A 82 2.62 6.52 -4.29
CA VAL A 82 2.69 6.92 -5.71
C VAL A 82 1.32 7.29 -6.28
N ARG A 83 0.23 6.79 -5.67
CA ARG A 83 -1.13 7.11 -6.11
C ARG A 83 -2.12 6.89 -4.97
N THR A 84 -3.13 7.73 -4.89
CA THR A 84 -4.25 7.57 -3.95
C THR A 84 -5.52 8.19 -4.51
N GLY A 85 -6.67 7.86 -3.93
CA GLY A 85 -7.97 8.42 -4.30
C GLY A 85 -9.11 7.60 -3.73
N MET A 86 -10.34 8.00 -4.03
CA MET A 86 -11.52 7.22 -3.67
C MET A 86 -11.64 5.98 -4.55
N ILE A 87 -12.01 4.84 -3.96
CA ILE A 87 -12.17 3.56 -4.67
C ILE A 87 -13.25 3.70 -5.76
N GLN A 88 -14.34 4.40 -5.46
CA GLN A 88 -15.44 4.64 -6.39
C GLN A 88 -14.99 5.34 -7.68
N ASN A 89 -13.94 6.17 -7.60
CA ASN A 89 -13.40 6.92 -8.73
C ASN A 89 -12.22 6.20 -9.41
N ASN A 90 -11.87 4.98 -8.97
CA ASN A 90 -10.75 4.24 -9.53
C ASN A 90 -11.26 3.33 -10.68
N PRO A 91 -10.84 3.56 -11.94
CA PRO A 91 -11.32 2.81 -13.09
C PRO A 91 -10.74 1.38 -13.17
N SER A 92 -9.85 0.98 -12.24
CA SER A 92 -9.27 -0.36 -12.27
C SER A 92 -10.28 -1.41 -11.80
N GLU A 93 -10.38 -2.49 -12.58
CA GLU A 93 -11.23 -3.65 -12.28
C GLU A 93 -10.97 -4.22 -10.88
N VAL A 94 -9.70 -4.16 -10.44
CA VAL A 94 -9.26 -4.50 -9.09
C VAL A 94 -10.03 -3.65 -8.07
N ALA A 95 -9.95 -2.31 -8.16
CA ALA A 95 -10.64 -1.43 -7.23
C ALA A 95 -12.16 -1.63 -7.21
N GLN A 96 -12.78 -1.89 -8.38
CA GLN A 96 -14.22 -2.18 -8.47
C GLN A 96 -14.60 -3.52 -7.83
N ARG A 97 -13.81 -4.59 -8.05
CA ARG A 97 -14.00 -5.88 -7.37
C ARG A 97 -13.94 -5.75 -5.84
N TYR A 98 -13.14 -4.81 -5.33
CA TYR A 98 -13.03 -4.56 -3.89
C TYR A 98 -14.04 -3.54 -3.35
N ALA A 99 -14.65 -2.70 -4.17
CA ALA A 99 -15.83 -1.92 -3.79
C ALA A 99 -17.05 -2.84 -3.59
N ALA A 100 -17.14 -3.93 -4.38
CA ALA A 100 -18.22 -4.92 -4.29
C ALA A 100 -18.04 -5.90 -3.12
N LYS A 101 -16.80 -6.18 -2.71
CA LYS A 101 -16.52 -6.88 -1.45
C LYS A 101 -16.69 -5.86 -0.33
N ASN A 102 -17.42 -6.15 0.74
CA ASN A 102 -17.61 -5.28 1.92
C ASN A 102 -16.29 -4.98 2.70
N VAL A 103 -15.24 -4.55 2.01
CA VAL A 103 -13.96 -4.17 2.59
C VAL A 103 -14.16 -2.82 3.24
N LYS A 104 -13.86 -2.72 4.54
CA LYS A 104 -13.91 -1.46 5.28
C LYS A 104 -12.80 -0.54 4.75
N GLY A 105 -13.14 0.30 3.76
CA GLY A 105 -12.20 1.15 3.02
C GLY A 105 -12.93 1.94 1.95
N ASP A 106 -12.84 3.27 1.95
CA ASP A 106 -13.36 4.12 0.86
C ASP A 106 -12.25 4.70 -0.03
N SER A 107 -10.99 4.57 0.41
CA SER A 107 -9.80 5.11 -0.25
C SER A 107 -8.83 4.01 -0.62
N TYR A 108 -8.20 4.14 -1.79
CA TYR A 108 -7.09 3.29 -2.20
C TYR A 108 -5.76 4.02 -2.09
N VAL A 109 -4.69 3.26 -1.87
CA VAL A 109 -3.32 3.76 -1.81
C VAL A 109 -2.43 2.77 -2.54
N ALA A 110 -1.69 3.25 -3.53
CA ALA A 110 -0.61 2.53 -4.19
C ALA A 110 0.72 3.03 -3.63
N ILE A 111 1.55 2.09 -3.21
CA ILE A 111 2.80 2.34 -2.50
C ILE A 111 3.94 1.71 -3.29
N ARG A 112 5.01 2.47 -3.51
CA ARG A 112 6.30 1.97 -3.98
C ARG A 112 7.18 1.73 -2.76
N PHE A 113 7.74 0.54 -2.63
CA PHE A 113 8.67 0.24 -1.53
C PHE A 113 10.04 0.87 -1.81
N ASN A 114 10.70 1.27 -0.72
CA ASN A 114 12.08 1.77 -0.80
C ASN A 114 13.07 0.64 -1.13
N GLU A 115 12.78 -0.56 -0.64
CA GLU A 115 13.56 -1.77 -0.85
C GLU A 115 12.67 -2.85 -1.47
N LEU A 116 13.28 -3.71 -2.30
CA LEU A 116 12.56 -4.84 -2.89
C LEU A 116 12.22 -5.87 -1.82
N LEU A 117 10.98 -6.35 -1.84
CA LEU A 117 10.56 -7.44 -0.97
C LEU A 117 11.24 -8.75 -1.41
N PRO A 118 11.84 -9.52 -0.49
CA PRO A 118 12.49 -10.79 -0.82
C PRO A 118 11.52 -11.78 -1.47
N GLU A 119 12.03 -12.59 -2.39
CA GLU A 119 11.21 -13.56 -3.12
C GLU A 119 10.65 -14.64 -2.19
N GLU A 120 11.37 -15.01 -1.12
CA GLU A 120 10.89 -15.97 -0.13
C GLU A 120 9.68 -15.45 0.65
N ILE A 121 9.54 -14.13 0.78
CA ILE A 121 8.37 -13.51 1.40
C ILE A 121 7.23 -13.45 0.40
N LEU A 122 7.50 -13.08 -0.85
CA LEU A 122 6.49 -13.04 -1.90
C LEU A 122 5.91 -14.43 -2.21
N SER A 123 6.71 -15.50 -2.11
CA SER A 123 6.25 -16.88 -2.33
C SER A 123 5.19 -17.34 -1.33
N GLN A 124 5.10 -16.69 -0.16
CA GLN A 124 4.16 -16.99 0.92
C GLN A 124 2.83 -16.21 0.85
N VAL A 125 2.69 -15.32 -0.13
CA VAL A 125 1.47 -14.58 -0.45
C VAL A 125 0.56 -15.43 -1.32
#